data_AF-A0AAU6HMM4-F1
#
_entry.id   AF-A0AAU6HMM4-F1
#
_cell.length_a   1.000
_cell.length_b   1.000
_cell.length_c   1.000
_cell.angle_alpha   90.00
_cell.angle_beta   90.00
_cell.angle_gamma   90.00
#
_symmetry.space_group_name_H-M   'P 1'
#
loop_
_entity.id
_entity.type
_entity.pdbx_description
1 polymer ?
#
loop_
_entity_poly.entity_id
_entity_poly.type
_entity_poly.pdbx_seq_one_letter_code
_entity_poly.pdbx_strand_id
1 'polypeptide(L)'
;MDLGPVGRDYWSNSDREQAEDNASEFVSALRRLGIDFPDIEIKHPCNDCRNPGTDYRINIGAMSVAEAADFAAKADQAMDQLAQYRKLYGPLKKPATEDGAS
;
A
#
# COMPACT_ATOMS: atom_id res chain seq x y z
N MET A 1 -2.48 -24.73 -34.58
CA MET A 1 -2.56 -24.48 -33.14
C MET A 1 -4.02 -24.51 -32.76
N ASP A 2 -4.40 -25.42 -31.87
CA ASP A 2 -5.75 -25.48 -31.33
C ASP A 2 -5.82 -24.51 -30.13
N LEU A 3 -6.65 -23.48 -30.25
CA LEU A 3 -6.83 -22.43 -29.25
C LEU A 3 -8.08 -22.78 -28.44
N GLY A 4 -7.93 -23.75 -27.54
CA GLY A 4 -9.03 -24.26 -26.71
C GLY A 4 -9.86 -23.18 -26.01
N PRO A 5 -11.05 -23.53 -25.49
CA PRO A 5 -12.02 -22.56 -25.00
C PRO A 5 -11.45 -21.66 -23.90
N VAL A 6 -11.78 -20.38 -23.99
CA VAL A 6 -11.35 -19.33 -23.08
C VAL A 6 -12.10 -19.45 -21.74
N GLY A 7 -11.37 -19.78 -20.67
CA GLY A 7 -11.87 -19.84 -19.30
C GLY A 7 -12.02 -18.46 -18.66
N ARG A 8 -12.65 -18.39 -17.47
CA ARG A 8 -12.84 -17.13 -16.74
C ARG A 8 -11.51 -16.43 -16.43
N ASP A 9 -10.47 -17.21 -16.17
CA ASP A 9 -9.13 -16.74 -15.82
C ASP A 9 -8.43 -15.99 -16.95
N TYR A 10 -8.90 -16.13 -18.20
CA TYR A 10 -8.45 -15.29 -19.31
C TYR A 10 -8.87 -13.82 -19.15
N TRP A 11 -9.94 -13.58 -18.41
CA TRP A 11 -10.45 -12.25 -18.10
C TRP A 11 -10.03 -11.76 -16.72
N SER A 12 -9.51 -12.64 -15.85
CA SER A 12 -9.00 -12.22 -14.54
C SER A 12 -7.67 -11.50 -14.74
N ASN A 13 -7.53 -10.36 -14.08
CA ASN A 13 -6.29 -9.60 -14.10
C ASN A 13 -5.70 -9.74 -12.69
N SER A 14 -5.15 -10.92 -12.39
CA SER A 14 -4.59 -11.26 -11.07
C SER A 14 -3.62 -10.20 -10.57
N ASP A 15 -2.83 -9.64 -11.49
CA ASP A 15 -1.83 -8.62 -11.19
C ASP A 15 -2.48 -7.29 -10.80
N ARG A 16 -3.65 -6.97 -11.39
CA ARG A 16 -4.46 -5.81 -11.00
C ARG A 16 -5.08 -6.00 -9.62
N GLU A 17 -5.69 -7.15 -9.37
CA GLU A 17 -6.34 -7.45 -8.09
C GLU A 17 -5.31 -7.38 -6.96
N GLN A 18 -4.13 -7.98 -7.16
CA GLN A 18 -3.03 -7.89 -6.20
C GLN A 18 -2.52 -6.46 -6.00
N ALA A 19 -2.50 -5.63 -7.05
CA ALA A 19 -2.13 -4.22 -6.93
C ALA A 19 -3.18 -3.42 -6.11
N GLU A 20 -4.47 -3.70 -6.31
CA GLU A 20 -5.57 -3.08 -5.56
C GLU A 20 -5.53 -3.45 -4.07
N ASP A 21 -5.25 -4.72 -3.75
CA ASP A 21 -5.08 -5.19 -2.37
C ASP A 21 -3.89 -4.50 -1.68
N ASN A 22 -2.72 -4.53 -2.30
CA ASN A 22 -1.52 -3.91 -1.75
C ASN A 22 -1.67 -2.38 -1.58
N ALA A 23 -2.31 -1.70 -2.54
CA ALA A 23 -2.59 -0.28 -2.43
C ALA A 23 -3.57 0.03 -1.29
N SER A 24 -4.58 -0.82 -1.10
CA SER A 24 -5.54 -0.68 0.00
C SER A 24 -4.88 -0.84 1.36
N GLU A 25 -3.97 -1.82 1.52
CA GLU A 25 -3.17 -1.98 2.74
C GLU A 25 -2.28 -0.77 3.01
N PHE A 26 -1.60 -0.27 1.98
CA PHE A 26 -0.75 0.92 2.07
C PHE A 26 -1.53 2.16 2.52
N VAL A 27 -2.66 2.47 1.86
CA VAL A 27 -3.52 3.60 2.23
C VAL A 27 -4.07 3.43 3.63
N SER A 28 -4.50 2.21 4.00
CA SER A 28 -4.98 1.91 5.33
C SER A 28 -3.92 2.14 6.41
N ALA A 29 -2.66 1.77 6.14
CA ALA A 29 -1.55 2.03 7.05
C ALA A 29 -1.30 3.53 7.25
N LEU A 30 -1.34 4.33 6.18
CA LEU A 30 -1.21 5.79 6.27
C LEU A 30 -2.37 6.43 7.04
N ARG A 31 -3.60 5.97 6.81
CA ARG A 31 -4.79 6.48 7.51
C ARG A 31 -4.76 6.17 9.00
N ARG A 32 -4.15 5.05 9.42
CA ARG A 32 -3.90 4.76 10.84
C ARG A 32 -2.94 5.77 11.49
N LEU A 33 -2.07 6.39 10.70
CA LEU A 33 -1.20 7.49 11.13
C LEU A 33 -1.90 8.87 11.04
N GLY A 34 -3.17 8.92 10.64
CA GLY A 34 -3.89 10.17 10.41
C GLY A 34 -3.48 10.89 9.13
N ILE A 35 -2.75 10.23 8.23
CA ILE A 35 -2.33 10.75 6.93
C ILE A 35 -3.33 10.28 5.88
N ASP A 36 -3.85 11.20 5.07
CA ASP A 36 -4.77 10.90 3.98
C ASP A 36 -4.36 11.70 2.76
N PHE A 37 -4.22 11.03 1.62
CA PHE A 37 -3.82 11.65 0.37
C PHE A 37 -5.04 11.71 -0.56
N PRO A 38 -5.51 12.90 -0.94
CA PRO A 38 -6.73 13.04 -1.72
C PRO A 38 -6.60 12.45 -3.13
N ASP A 39 -5.38 12.47 -3.69
CA ASP A 39 -5.09 12.10 -5.08
C ASP A 39 -4.21 10.85 -5.19
N ILE A 40 -4.53 9.80 -4.43
CA ILE A 40 -3.91 8.48 -4.62
C ILE A 40 -4.56 7.73 -5.77
N GLU A 41 -3.72 7.16 -6.64
CA GLU A 41 -4.17 6.37 -7.76
C GLU A 41 -3.23 5.19 -8.05
N ILE A 42 -3.82 4.11 -8.56
CA ILE A 42 -3.07 2.99 -9.13
C ILE A 42 -2.89 3.27 -10.62
N LYS A 43 -1.64 3.38 -11.06
CA LYS A 43 -1.27 3.50 -12.47
C LYS A 43 -1.03 2.11 -13.05
N HIS A 44 -1.71 1.85 -14.17
CA HIS A 44 -1.49 0.65 -14.97
C HIS A 44 -0.05 0.61 -15.50
N PRO A 45 0.53 -0.60 -15.66
CA PRO A 45 1.76 -0.81 -16.42
C PRO A 45 1.61 -0.13 -17.79
N CYS A 46 2.55 0.76 -18.11
CA CYS A 46 2.49 1.47 -19.38
C CYS A 46 3.37 0.74 -20.39
N ASN A 47 2.74 -0.03 -21.28
CA ASN A 47 3.44 -0.78 -22.31
C ASN A 47 3.95 0.12 -23.45
N ASP A 48 3.33 1.28 -23.65
CA ASP A 48 3.61 2.21 -24.76
C ASP A 48 4.32 3.50 -24.31
N CYS A 49 4.75 3.57 -23.05
CA CYS A 49 5.47 4.74 -22.53
C CYS A 49 6.95 4.71 -22.93
N ARG A 50 7.57 5.90 -22.96
CA ARG A 50 9.02 6.07 -23.22
C ARG A 50 9.90 5.19 -22.31
N ASN A 51 9.45 4.98 -21.08
CA ASN A 51 10.00 4.00 -20.14
C ASN A 51 8.89 3.00 -19.81
N PRO A 52 8.82 1.86 -20.52
CA PRO A 52 7.82 0.86 -20.23
C PRO A 52 8.06 0.30 -18.82
N GLY A 53 6.98 0.20 -18.05
CA GLY A 53 6.98 -0.45 -16.74
C GLY A 53 6.19 -1.74 -16.84
N THR A 54 6.71 -2.81 -16.28
CA THR A 54 6.02 -4.11 -16.21
C THR A 54 5.00 -4.17 -15.08
N ASP A 55 5.10 -3.26 -14.11
CA ASP A 55 4.38 -3.36 -12.84
C ASP A 55 3.41 -2.20 -12.64
N TYR A 56 2.32 -2.47 -11.91
CA TYR A 56 1.42 -1.45 -11.39
C TYR A 56 2.18 -0.53 -10.43
N ARG A 57 1.87 0.78 -10.46
CA ARG A 57 2.50 1.77 -9.60
C ARG A 57 1.46 2.52 -8.79
N ILE A 58 1.79 2.89 -7.56
CA ILE A 58 0.99 3.83 -6.77
C ILE A 58 1.53 5.24 -7.00
N ASN A 59 0.67 6.15 -7.43
CA ASN A 59 0.99 7.57 -7.47
C ASN A 59 0.31 8.25 -6.27
N ILE A 60 1.06 9.07 -5.55
CA ILE A 60 0.61 9.77 -4.33
C ILE A 60 0.48 11.26 -4.66
N GLY A 61 -0.29 11.56 -5.71
CA GLY A 61 -0.67 12.90 -6.13
C GLY A 61 0.43 13.97 -6.13
N ALA A 62 -0.02 15.22 -6.09
CA ALA A 62 0.81 16.34 -5.66
C ALA A 62 0.30 16.78 -4.27
N MET A 63 1.22 17.19 -3.41
CA MET A 63 0.88 17.77 -2.11
C MET A 63 1.58 19.11 -1.95
N SER A 64 0.95 20.02 -1.23
CA SER A 64 1.56 21.29 -0.83
C SER A 64 2.66 21.06 0.21
N VAL A 65 3.56 22.04 0.34
CA VAL A 65 4.61 22.01 1.37
C VAL A 65 4.02 22.00 2.78
N ALA A 66 2.87 22.65 2.98
CA ALA A 66 2.16 22.65 4.25
C ALA A 66 1.61 21.26 4.60
N GLU A 67 0.95 20.59 3.64
CA GLU A 67 0.48 19.21 3.83
C GLU A 67 1.64 18.25 4.10
N ALA A 68 2.76 18.41 3.39
CA ALA A 68 3.96 17.60 3.63
C ALA A 68 4.49 17.78 5.07
N ALA A 69 4.50 19.02 5.59
CA ALA A 69 4.90 19.30 6.96
C ALA A 69 3.92 18.69 7.98
N ASP A 70 2.61 18.81 7.74
CA ASP A 70 1.59 18.21 8.60
C ASP A 70 1.68 16.68 8.63
N PHE A 71 1.95 16.04 7.49
CA PHE A 71 2.11 14.59 7.40
C PHE A 71 3.37 14.11 8.09
N ALA A 72 4.48 14.85 7.95
CA ALA A 72 5.71 14.57 8.69
C ALA A 72 5.48 14.64 10.20
N ALA A 73 4.83 15.70 10.68
CA ALA A 73 4.51 15.85 12.11
C ALA A 73 3.67 14.70 12.66
N LYS A 74 2.67 14.23 11.90
CA LYS A 74 1.85 13.06 12.27
C LYS A 74 2.67 11.77 12.35
N ALA A 75 3.55 11.54 11.37
CA ALA A 75 4.42 10.37 11.35
C ALA A 75 5.39 10.39 12.54
N ASP A 76 6.04 11.53 12.79
CA ASP A 76 6.98 11.70 13.91
C ASP A 76 6.28 11.51 15.25
N GLN A 77 5.09 12.08 15.44
CA GLN A 77 4.30 11.89 16.65
C GLN A 77 4.01 10.40 16.92
N ALA A 78 3.62 9.64 15.90
CA ALA A 78 3.36 8.21 16.05
C ALA A 78 4.64 7.43 16.42
N MET A 79 5.77 7.80 15.83
CA MET A 79 7.07 7.20 16.12
C MET A 79 7.56 7.53 17.52
N ASP A 80 7.37 8.76 17.99
CA ASP A 80 7.69 9.19 19.34
C ASP A 80 6.87 8.43 20.39
N GLN A 81 5.56 8.27 20.15
CA GLN A 81 4.69 7.46 21.01
C GLN A 81 5.17 6.01 21.07
N LEU A 82 5.54 5.42 19.94
CA LEU A 82 6.08 4.06 19.88
C LEU A 82 7.43 3.95 20.60
N ALA A 83 8.31 4.93 20.44
CA ALA A 83 9.59 4.98 21.13
C ALA A 83 9.41 5.09 22.65
N GLN A 84 8.48 5.94 23.09
CA GLN A 84 8.12 6.07 24.51
C GLN A 84 7.56 4.76 25.06
N TYR A 85 6.65 4.11 24.33
CA TYR A 85 6.10 2.81 24.73
C TYR A 85 7.22 1.76 24.88
N ARG A 86 8.12 1.65 23.90
CA ARG A 86 9.25 0.71 23.93
C ARG A 86 10.19 0.96 25.10
N LYS A 87 10.39 2.23 25.50
CA LYS A 87 11.17 2.60 26.67
C LYS A 87 10.51 2.13 27.97
N LEU A 88 9.18 2.19 28.06
CA LEU A 88 8.42 1.85 29.27
C LEU A 88 8.17 0.34 29.41
N TYR A 89 7.90 -0.36 28.30
CA TYR A 89 7.40 -1.73 28.32
C TYR A 89 8.29 -2.74 27.58
N GLY A 90 9.41 -2.28 27.01
CA GLY A 90 10.25 -3.11 26.13
C GLY A 90 9.64 -3.28 24.73
N PRO A 91 10.31 -4.05 23.85
CA PRO A 91 9.80 -4.29 22.50
C PRO A 91 8.46 -5.02 22.53
N LEU A 92 7.54 -4.60 21.66
CA LEU A 92 6.28 -5.32 21.44
C LEU A 92 6.61 -6.76 21.04
N LYS A 93 6.11 -7.72 21.81
CA LYS A 93 6.10 -9.12 21.36
C LYS A 93 5.17 -9.21 20.17
N LYS A 94 5.64 -9.84 19.08
CA LYS A 94 4.80 -10.13 17.92
C LYS A 94 3.54 -10.86 18.42
N PRO A 95 2.33 -10.47 18.02
CA PRO A 95 1.16 -11.29 18.32
C PRO A 95 1.44 -12.69 17.79
N ALA A 96 1.11 -13.72 18.59
CA ALA A 96 1.15 -15.09 18.12
C ALA A 96 0.29 -15.13 16.85
N THR A 97 0.91 -15.36 15.70
CA THR A 97 0.17 -15.79 14.53
C THR A 97 -0.55 -17.07 14.96
N GLU A 98 -1.88 -17.05 14.91
CA GLU A 98 -2.68 -18.27 15.03
C GLU A 98 -2.29 -19.16 13.84
N ASP A 99 -1.27 -19.98 14.05
CA ASP A 99 -1.05 -21.18 13.26
C ASP A 99 -2.24 -22.09 13.51
N GLY A 100 -3.15 -22.16 12.54
CA GLY A 100 -4.09 -23.27 12.42
C GLY A 100 -5.54 -22.86 12.18
N ALA A 101 -5.93 -22.77 10.90
CA ALA A 101 -7.24 -23.24 10.44
C ALA A 101 -7.24 -23.47 8.92
N SER A 102 -6.71 -24.62 8.49
CA SER A 102 -7.35 -25.56 7.54
C SER A 102 -6.47 -26.79 7.35
#